data_AF-A0A4Q6E790-F1
#
_entry.id   AF-A0A4Q6E790-F1
#
_cell.length_a   1.000
_cell.length_b   1.000
_cell.length_c   1.000
_cell.angle_alpha   90.00
_cell.angle_beta   90.00
_cell.angle_gamma   90.00
#
_symmetry.space_group_name_H-M   'P 1'
#
loop_
_entity.id
_entity.type
_entity.pdbx_description
1 polymer ?
#
loop_
_entity_poly.entity_id
_entity_poly.type
_entity_poly.pdbx_seq_one_letter_code
_entity_poly.pdbx_strand_id
1 'polypeptide(L)'
;MSGGLKLKSVSRYAAGFGELLGLLALYLSEQVERPLLLLPLLGFAAANLLGLRLRNRPLLALVAMAAGASLVSAFFSGGGDNTATLSRVLLSVHALLWCAEVPATYRFWRLSLAFLEMVLGSVLAPETYMFGLIFLFAVLSSLALAFGFIERNFARLEPEALNKPVRIGFLGAISGVAVLVFLSSLVIFPLLPRSNWRNQSMRETGYTETVSFR
;
A
#
# COMPACT_ATOMS: atom_id res chain seq x y z
N MET A 1 0.76 -36.87 -0.82
CA MET A 1 1.38 -35.70 -1.49
C MET A 1 0.82 -34.44 -0.84
N SER A 2 1.54 -33.81 0.09
CA SER A 2 1.04 -32.61 0.77
C SER A 2 1.16 -31.40 -0.15
N GLY A 3 0.03 -30.82 -0.56
CA GLY A 3 -0.05 -29.59 -1.36
C GLY A 3 0.38 -28.36 -0.58
N GLY A 4 1.67 -28.27 -0.23
CA GLY A 4 2.24 -27.12 0.46
C GLY A 4 2.35 -25.90 -0.45
N LEU A 5 2.09 -24.71 0.10
CA LEU A 5 2.30 -23.44 -0.59
C LEU A 5 3.78 -23.27 -0.98
N LYS A 6 4.03 -23.09 -2.28
CA LYS A 6 5.38 -22.78 -2.80
C LYS A 6 5.81 -21.39 -2.32
N LEU A 7 7.10 -21.21 -2.05
CA LEU A 7 7.68 -19.95 -1.58
C LEU A 7 7.33 -18.76 -2.51
N LYS A 8 7.43 -18.98 -3.83
CA LYS A 8 7.06 -18.00 -4.87
C LYS A 8 5.57 -17.60 -4.83
N SER A 9 4.70 -18.44 -4.30
CA SER A 9 3.27 -18.15 -4.18
C SER A 9 2.97 -17.36 -2.91
N VAL A 10 3.66 -17.65 -1.80
CA VAL A 10 3.48 -16.94 -0.52
C VAL A 10 3.73 -15.43 -0.66
N SER A 11 4.88 -15.04 -1.24
CA SER A 11 5.18 -13.60 -1.43
C SER A 11 4.15 -12.91 -2.31
N ARG A 12 3.66 -13.59 -3.35
CA ARG A 12 2.61 -13.07 -4.25
C ARG A 12 1.29 -12.88 -3.53
N TYR A 13 0.87 -13.84 -2.71
CA TYR A 13 -0.38 -13.72 -1.95
C TYR A 13 -0.28 -12.63 -0.88
N ALA A 14 0.80 -12.60 -0.10
CA ALA A 14 1.01 -11.57 0.91
C ALA A 14 1.00 -10.15 0.28
N ALA A 15 1.66 -9.98 -0.87
CA ALA A 15 1.64 -8.71 -1.59
C ALA A 15 0.23 -8.36 -2.09
N GLY A 16 -0.46 -9.33 -2.71
CA GLY A 16 -1.83 -9.13 -3.20
C GLY A 16 -2.82 -8.77 -2.10
N PHE A 17 -2.74 -9.42 -0.94
CA PHE A 17 -3.59 -9.06 0.21
C PHE A 17 -3.24 -7.66 0.75
N GLY A 18 -1.97 -7.30 0.83
CA GLY A 18 -1.56 -5.94 1.21
C GLY A 18 -2.13 -4.88 0.26
N GLU A 19 -2.09 -5.13 -1.05
CA GLU A 19 -2.67 -4.23 -2.05
C GLU A 19 -4.19 -4.10 -1.93
N LEU A 20 -4.89 -5.20 -1.67
CA LEU A 20 -6.34 -5.17 -1.42
C LEU A 20 -6.71 -4.36 -0.18
N LEU A 21 -5.86 -4.33 0.85
CA LEU A 21 -6.12 -3.50 2.04
C LEU A 21 -5.98 -2.01 1.75
N GLY A 22 -5.04 -1.60 0.89
CA GLY A 22 -4.95 -0.22 0.39
C GLY A 22 -6.23 0.22 -0.30
N LEU A 23 -6.73 -0.61 -1.22
CA LEU A 23 -7.98 -0.36 -1.93
C LEU A 23 -9.19 -0.37 -1.00
N LEU A 24 -9.24 -1.30 -0.03
CA LEU A 24 -10.31 -1.37 0.96
C LEU A 24 -10.35 -0.12 1.84
N ALA A 25 -9.19 0.42 2.23
CA ALA A 25 -9.12 1.65 3.02
C ALA A 25 -9.71 2.85 2.26
N LEU A 26 -9.44 2.96 0.96
CA LEU A 26 -10.08 3.99 0.12
C LEU A 26 -11.56 3.70 -0.15
N TYR A 27 -11.96 2.44 -0.28
CA TYR A 27 -13.36 2.03 -0.47
C TYR A 27 -14.25 2.41 0.69
N LEU A 28 -13.73 2.30 1.91
CA LEU A 28 -14.45 2.66 3.13
C LEU A 28 -14.49 4.18 3.35
N SER A 29 -13.79 4.98 2.55
CA SER A 29 -13.87 6.43 2.59
C SER A 29 -15.03 6.94 1.72
N GLU A 30 -15.93 7.74 2.30
CA GLU A 30 -17.06 8.34 1.58
C GLU A 30 -16.63 9.39 0.53
N GLN A 31 -15.40 9.90 0.64
CA GLN A 31 -14.88 10.97 -0.22
C GLN A 31 -14.25 10.45 -1.53
N VAL A 32 -14.15 9.13 -1.71
CA VAL A 32 -13.56 8.53 -2.92
C VAL A 32 -14.64 8.03 -3.85
N GLU A 33 -14.58 8.45 -5.12
CA GLU A 33 -15.51 7.96 -6.15
C GLU A 33 -15.31 6.45 -6.34
N ARG A 34 -16.30 5.65 -5.91
CA ARG A 34 -16.28 4.18 -6.00
C ARG A 34 -15.92 3.64 -7.40
N PRO A 35 -16.35 4.25 -8.52
CA PRO A 35 -15.93 3.81 -9.84
C PRO A 35 -14.41 3.83 -10.07
N LEU A 36 -13.67 4.74 -9.42
CA LEU A 36 -12.21 4.81 -9.54
C LEU A 36 -11.51 3.60 -8.90
N LEU A 37 -12.10 3.02 -7.86
CA LEU A 37 -11.56 1.84 -7.19
C LEU A 37 -11.60 0.59 -8.07
N LEU A 38 -12.41 0.63 -9.14
CA LEU A 38 -12.41 -0.41 -10.15
C LEU A 38 -11.17 -0.35 -11.04
N LEU A 39 -10.46 0.78 -11.14
CA LEU A 39 -9.29 0.89 -12.03
C LEU A 39 -8.18 -0.10 -11.68
N PRO A 40 -7.72 -0.22 -10.41
CA PRO A 40 -6.74 -1.24 -10.04
C PRO A 40 -7.24 -2.67 -10.24
N LEU A 41 -8.52 -2.92 -9.98
CA LEU A 41 -9.14 -4.23 -10.20
C LEU A 41 -9.22 -4.59 -11.69
N LEU A 42 -9.54 -3.62 -12.55
CA LEU A 42 -9.52 -3.77 -13.99
C LEU A 42 -8.10 -3.95 -14.51
N GLY A 43 -7.11 -3.23 -13.98
CA GLY A 43 -5.70 -3.44 -14.27
C GLY A 43 -5.23 -4.86 -13.90
N PHE A 44 -5.65 -5.35 -12.74
CA PHE A 44 -5.44 -6.74 -12.32
C PHE A 44 -6.09 -7.73 -13.29
N ALA A 45 -7.36 -7.52 -13.65
CA ALA A 45 -8.11 -8.39 -14.54
C ALA A 45 -7.49 -8.40 -15.95
N ALA A 46 -7.12 -7.23 -16.47
CA ALA A 46 -6.43 -7.07 -17.74
C ALA A 46 -5.09 -7.83 -17.75
N ALA A 47 -4.30 -7.73 -16.68
CA ALA A 47 -3.00 -8.37 -16.61
C ALA A 47 -3.08 -9.89 -16.44
N ASN A 48 -4.04 -10.40 -15.67
CA ASN A 48 -4.10 -11.82 -15.28
C ASN A 48 -5.11 -12.65 -16.08
N LEU A 49 -6.24 -12.07 -16.51
CA LEU A 49 -7.26 -12.77 -17.30
C LEU A 49 -7.06 -12.57 -18.80
N LEU A 50 -6.76 -11.33 -19.22
CA LEU A 50 -6.63 -10.98 -20.63
C LEU A 50 -5.18 -11.08 -21.14
N GLY A 51 -4.21 -11.28 -20.25
CA GLY A 51 -2.79 -11.38 -20.61
C GLY A 51 -2.20 -10.07 -21.13
N LEU A 52 -2.83 -8.92 -20.87
CA LEU A 52 -2.34 -7.62 -21.32
C LEU A 52 -1.09 -7.24 -20.53
N ARG A 53 0.04 -7.14 -21.22
CA ARG A 53 1.36 -6.85 -20.66
C ARG A 53 1.98 -5.65 -21.35
N LEU A 54 2.25 -4.60 -20.58
CA LEU A 54 2.97 -3.41 -20.99
C LEU A 54 4.46 -3.59 -20.74
N ARG A 55 5.25 -3.34 -21.78
CA ARG A 55 6.72 -3.33 -21.70
C ARG A 55 7.18 -2.24 -20.71
N ASN A 56 8.31 -2.47 -20.05
CA ASN A 56 8.78 -1.59 -18.96
C ASN A 56 8.97 -0.11 -19.36
N ARG A 57 9.50 0.17 -20.56
CA ARG A 57 9.73 1.56 -21.03
C ARG A 57 8.44 2.36 -21.23
N PRO A 58 7.45 1.90 -22.03
CA PRO A 58 6.19 2.62 -22.17
C PRO A 58 5.39 2.67 -20.86
N LEU A 59 5.48 1.63 -20.02
CA LEU A 59 4.87 1.66 -18.68
C LEU A 59 5.42 2.80 -17.81
N LEU A 60 6.75 2.95 -17.75
CA LEU A 60 7.37 4.03 -16.99
C LEU A 60 6.99 5.41 -17.54
N ALA A 61 6.89 5.56 -18.86
CA ALA A 61 6.41 6.80 -19.47
C ALA A 61 4.94 7.09 -19.10
N LEU A 62 4.06 6.09 -19.12
CA LEU A 62 2.66 6.24 -18.71
C LEU A 62 2.53 6.60 -17.23
N VAL A 63 3.31 5.96 -16.35
CA VAL A 63 3.36 6.28 -14.92
C VAL A 63 3.87 7.71 -14.71
N ALA A 64 4.92 8.12 -15.41
CA ALA A 64 5.45 9.48 -15.32
C ALA A 64 4.46 10.52 -15.85
N MET A 65 3.76 10.24 -16.94
CA MET A 65 2.70 11.10 -17.47
C MET A 65 1.51 11.20 -16.52
N ALA A 66 1.07 10.09 -15.93
CA ALA A 66 0.01 10.10 -14.92
C ALA A 66 0.42 10.97 -13.73
N ALA A 67 1.59 10.72 -13.14
CA ALA A 67 2.11 11.53 -12.03
C ALA A 67 2.30 13.02 -12.41
N GLY A 68 2.80 13.31 -13.61
CA GLY A 68 2.98 14.67 -14.10
C GLY A 68 1.66 15.42 -14.31
N ALA A 69 0.67 14.78 -14.94
CA ALA A 69 -0.67 15.34 -15.14
C ALA A 69 -1.35 15.70 -13.81
N SER A 70 -1.07 14.90 -12.78
CA SER A 70 -1.55 15.10 -11.40
C SER A 70 -0.94 16.31 -10.73
N LEU A 71 0.37 16.48 -10.91
CA LEU A 71 1.10 17.60 -10.35
C LEU A 71 0.62 18.90 -10.98
N VAL A 72 0.40 18.87 -12.30
CA VAL A 72 -0.16 19.98 -13.08
C VAL A 72 -1.58 20.28 -12.60
N SER A 73 -2.48 19.30 -12.53
CA SER A 73 -3.86 19.54 -12.10
C SER A 73 -3.94 20.08 -10.67
N ALA A 74 -3.11 19.59 -9.74
CA ALA A 74 -3.03 20.09 -8.37
C ALA A 74 -2.47 21.53 -8.29
N PHE A 75 -1.59 21.92 -9.22
CA PHE A 75 -1.03 23.28 -9.27
C PHE A 75 -2.04 24.30 -9.83
N PHE A 76 -2.88 23.88 -10.77
CA PHE A 76 -3.86 24.74 -11.44
C PHE A 76 -5.25 24.75 -10.76
N SER A 77 -5.56 23.80 -9.87
CA SER A 77 -6.88 23.69 -9.22
C SER A 77 -7.15 24.68 -8.08
N GLY A 78 -6.20 25.55 -7.72
CA GLY A 78 -6.47 26.69 -6.83
C GLY A 78 -7.06 26.33 -5.46
N GLY A 79 -6.75 25.15 -4.91
CA GLY A 79 -7.05 24.77 -3.52
C GLY A 79 -8.34 23.98 -3.27
N GLY A 80 -9.21 23.77 -4.26
CA GLY A 80 -10.41 22.94 -4.12
C GLY A 80 -10.19 21.52 -4.63
N ASP A 81 -10.11 20.53 -3.73
CA ASP A 81 -10.12 19.08 -4.01
C ASP A 81 -8.81 18.39 -4.46
N ASN A 82 -7.72 18.71 -3.76
CA ASN A 82 -6.44 18.00 -3.93
C ASN A 82 -6.51 16.50 -3.58
N THR A 83 -7.42 16.08 -2.71
CA THR A 83 -7.59 14.69 -2.26
C THR A 83 -8.20 13.79 -3.34
N ALA A 84 -9.25 14.26 -4.02
CA ALA A 84 -9.86 13.56 -5.16
C ALA A 84 -8.89 13.42 -6.34
N THR A 85 -8.09 14.45 -6.57
CA THR A 85 -7.04 14.42 -7.59
C THR A 85 -5.96 13.39 -7.24
N LEU A 86 -5.51 13.36 -5.98
CA LEU A 86 -4.48 12.44 -5.52
C LEU A 86 -4.95 10.97 -5.53
N SER A 87 -6.20 10.70 -5.14
CA SER A 87 -6.77 9.33 -5.18
C SER A 87 -6.88 8.79 -6.62
N ARG A 88 -7.38 9.59 -7.57
CA ARG A 88 -7.47 9.23 -9.00
C ARG A 88 -6.12 8.78 -9.55
N VAL A 89 -5.07 9.46 -9.12
CA VAL A 89 -3.72 9.29 -9.63
C VAL A 89 -3.07 8.07 -9.04
N LEU A 90 -3.15 7.91 -7.72
CA LEU A 90 -2.69 6.70 -7.04
C LEU A 90 -3.34 5.46 -7.67
N LEU A 91 -4.66 5.47 -7.81
CA LEU A 91 -5.42 4.35 -8.37
C LEU A 91 -5.05 4.08 -9.84
N SER A 92 -4.86 5.13 -10.65
CA SER A 92 -4.45 4.98 -12.05
C SER A 92 -3.04 4.41 -12.19
N VAL A 93 -2.08 4.93 -11.42
CA VAL A 93 -0.70 4.43 -11.40
C VAL A 93 -0.67 2.99 -10.88
N HIS A 94 -1.44 2.67 -9.84
CA HIS A 94 -1.53 1.33 -9.27
C HIS A 94 -2.09 0.34 -10.30
N ALA A 95 -3.13 0.72 -11.05
CA ALA A 95 -3.67 -0.06 -12.16
C ALA A 95 -2.64 -0.30 -13.28
N LEU A 96 -1.91 0.73 -13.69
CA LEU A 96 -0.87 0.61 -14.72
C LEU A 96 0.22 -0.37 -14.30
N LEU A 97 0.67 -0.32 -13.04
CA LEU A 97 1.70 -1.23 -12.55
C LEU A 97 1.25 -2.70 -12.51
N TRP A 98 -0.05 -2.97 -12.44
CA TRP A 98 -0.57 -4.33 -12.60
C TRP A 98 -0.36 -4.88 -14.01
N CYS A 99 -0.47 -4.02 -15.02
CA CYS A 99 -0.25 -4.35 -16.42
C CYS A 99 1.22 -4.54 -16.79
N ALA A 100 2.16 -4.47 -15.85
CA ALA A 100 3.58 -4.66 -16.15
C ALA A 100 3.89 -6.05 -16.76
N GLU A 101 4.80 -6.07 -17.73
CA GLU A 101 5.34 -7.29 -18.36
C GLU A 101 5.97 -8.23 -17.33
N VAL A 102 6.69 -7.68 -16.35
CA VAL A 102 7.28 -8.44 -15.24
C VAL A 102 6.74 -7.90 -13.91
N PRO A 103 5.61 -8.43 -13.39
CA PRO A 103 4.95 -7.93 -12.17
C PRO A 103 5.85 -7.97 -10.93
N ALA A 104 6.73 -8.96 -10.85
CA ALA A 104 7.64 -9.11 -9.71
C ALA A 104 8.62 -7.94 -9.55
N THR A 105 8.95 -7.25 -10.64
CA THR A 105 9.85 -6.07 -10.64
C THR A 105 9.18 -4.88 -9.95
N TYR A 106 7.89 -4.67 -10.20
CA TYR A 106 7.12 -3.54 -9.66
C TYR A 106 6.36 -3.85 -8.37
N ARG A 107 6.55 -5.05 -7.79
CA ARG A 107 5.88 -5.45 -6.53
C ARG A 107 6.12 -4.45 -5.40
N PHE A 108 7.36 -3.97 -5.25
CA PHE A 108 7.70 -2.94 -4.26
C PHE A 108 6.92 -1.65 -4.50
N TRP A 109 6.90 -1.16 -5.74
CA TRP A 109 6.18 0.05 -6.13
C TRP A 109 4.67 -0.05 -5.88
N ARG A 110 4.06 -1.20 -6.19
CA ARG A 110 2.64 -1.45 -5.94
C ARG A 110 2.31 -1.47 -4.45
N LEU A 111 3.13 -2.12 -3.63
CA LEU A 111 2.97 -2.08 -2.18
C LEU A 111 3.14 -0.67 -1.62
N SER A 112 4.07 0.13 -2.16
CA SER A 112 4.22 1.54 -1.78
C SER A 112 2.98 2.36 -2.16
N LEU A 113 2.35 2.11 -3.31
CA LEU A 113 1.09 2.76 -3.68
C LEU A 113 -0.04 2.34 -2.76
N ALA A 114 -0.17 1.04 -2.46
CA ALA A 114 -1.16 0.54 -1.51
C ALA A 114 -0.97 1.14 -0.10
N PHE A 115 0.28 1.39 0.31
CA PHE A 115 0.56 2.14 1.54
C PHE A 115 0.08 3.59 1.45
N LEU A 116 0.34 4.29 0.35
CA LEU A 116 -0.15 5.65 0.13
C LEU A 116 -1.69 5.70 0.09
N GLU A 117 -2.34 4.69 -0.50
CA GLU A 117 -3.80 4.51 -0.48
C GLU A 117 -4.32 4.31 0.95
N MET A 118 -3.62 3.51 1.77
CA MET A 118 -3.94 3.37 3.20
C MET A 118 -3.79 4.70 3.96
N VAL A 119 -2.69 5.42 3.76
CA VAL A 119 -2.46 6.72 4.42
C VAL A 119 -3.52 7.74 3.98
N LEU A 120 -3.84 7.78 2.69
CA LEU A 120 -4.90 8.65 2.20
C LEU A 120 -6.26 8.24 2.77
N GLY A 121 -6.58 6.95 2.77
CA GLY A 121 -7.80 6.42 3.37
C GLY A 121 -7.94 6.81 4.85
N SER A 122 -6.89 6.66 5.65
CA SER A 122 -6.92 6.99 7.07
C SER A 122 -7.03 8.49 7.36
N VAL A 123 -6.56 9.35 6.45
CA VAL A 123 -6.78 10.80 6.52
C VAL A 123 -8.24 11.14 6.18
N LEU A 124 -8.82 10.48 5.18
CA LEU A 124 -10.18 10.79 4.72
C LEU A 124 -11.27 10.22 5.64
N ALA A 125 -11.04 9.05 6.24
CA ALA A 125 -11.96 8.36 7.13
C ALA A 125 -11.19 7.79 8.35
N PRO A 126 -10.86 8.62 9.36
CA PRO A 126 -10.07 8.23 10.53
C PRO A 126 -10.88 7.41 11.54
N GLU A 127 -11.45 6.30 11.09
CA GLU A 127 -12.28 5.43 11.91
C GLU A 127 -11.46 4.40 12.68
N THR A 128 -12.02 3.87 13.77
CA THR A 128 -11.31 2.90 14.63
C THR A 128 -10.90 1.61 13.90
N TYR A 129 -11.63 1.22 12.84
CA TYR A 129 -11.23 0.06 12.03
C TYR A 129 -9.94 0.31 11.24
N MET A 130 -9.56 1.57 10.97
CA MET A 130 -8.34 1.90 10.20
C MET A 130 -7.08 1.42 10.93
N PHE A 131 -7.08 1.42 12.26
CA PHE A 131 -5.98 0.85 13.03
C PHE A 131 -5.77 -0.63 12.72
N GLY A 132 -6.87 -1.39 12.59
CA GLY A 132 -6.83 -2.80 12.20
C GLY A 132 -6.33 -2.99 10.77
N LEU A 133 -6.76 -2.15 9.83
CA LEU A 133 -6.31 -2.20 8.43
C LEU A 133 -4.83 -1.85 8.29
N ILE A 134 -4.36 -0.78 8.95
CA ILE A 134 -2.94 -0.39 8.97
C ILE A 134 -2.09 -1.49 9.59
N PHE A 135 -2.52 -2.07 10.70
CA PHE A 135 -1.83 -3.19 11.34
C PHE A 135 -1.68 -4.38 10.38
N LEU A 136 -2.80 -4.81 9.80
CA LEU A 136 -2.80 -5.95 8.89
C LEU A 136 -1.97 -5.68 7.63
N PHE A 137 -2.05 -4.46 7.09
CA PHE A 137 -1.22 -4.02 5.97
C PHE A 137 0.26 -4.07 6.31
N ALA A 138 0.66 -3.59 7.49
CA ALA A 138 2.05 -3.60 7.94
C ALA A 138 2.58 -5.04 8.04
N VAL A 139 1.83 -5.94 8.69
CA VAL A 139 2.21 -7.36 8.82
C VAL A 139 2.35 -8.02 7.45
N LEU A 140 1.34 -7.88 6.58
CA LEU A 140 1.35 -8.50 5.26
C LEU A 140 2.43 -7.93 4.34
N SER A 141 2.66 -6.62 4.38
CA SER A 141 3.69 -5.96 3.58
C SER A 141 5.09 -6.36 4.04
N SER A 142 5.34 -6.44 5.35
CA SER A 142 6.60 -6.94 5.90
C SER A 142 6.85 -8.39 5.48
N LEU A 143 5.82 -9.26 5.54
CA LEU A 143 5.91 -10.63 5.04
C LEU A 143 6.20 -10.66 3.54
N ALA A 144 5.46 -9.88 2.75
CA ALA A 144 5.64 -9.82 1.29
C ALA A 144 7.06 -9.42 0.90
N LEU A 145 7.63 -8.41 1.58
CA LEU A 145 8.99 -7.94 1.37
C LEU A 145 10.04 -8.96 1.83
N ALA A 146 9.87 -9.55 3.02
CA ALA A 146 10.78 -10.58 3.53
C ALA A 146 10.82 -11.79 2.59
N PHE A 147 9.66 -12.32 2.20
CA PHE A 147 9.59 -13.42 1.25
C PHE A 147 10.04 -13.01 -0.16
N GLY A 148 9.85 -11.75 -0.56
CA GLY A 148 10.36 -11.22 -1.83
C GLY A 148 11.88 -11.14 -1.86
N PHE A 149 12.50 -10.77 -0.73
CA PHE A 149 13.96 -10.79 -0.57
C PHE A 149 14.50 -12.22 -0.62
N ILE A 150 13.87 -13.14 0.11
CA ILE A 150 14.24 -14.57 0.11
C ILE A 150 14.08 -15.16 -1.31
N GLU A 151 12.97 -14.85 -2.01
CA GLU A 151 12.72 -15.25 -3.40
C GLU A 151 13.85 -14.76 -4.33
N ARG A 152 14.25 -13.48 -4.22
CA ARG A 152 15.33 -12.90 -5.05
C ARG A 152 16.69 -13.54 -4.77
N ASN A 153 16.99 -13.86 -3.51
CA ASN A 153 18.26 -14.51 -3.15
C ASN A 153 18.31 -15.96 -3.62
N PHE A 154 17.24 -16.75 -3.41
CA PHE A 154 17.20 -18.12 -3.92
C PHE A 154 17.18 -18.18 -5.44
N ALA A 155 16.51 -17.25 -6.12
CA ALA A 155 16.55 -17.17 -7.58
C ALA A 155 17.98 -17.00 -8.13
N ARG A 156 18.90 -16.40 -7.35
CA ARG A 156 20.31 -16.21 -7.73
C ARG A 156 21.21 -17.36 -7.31
N LEU A 157 21.00 -17.91 -6.11
CA LEU A 157 21.92 -18.86 -5.49
C LEU A 157 21.50 -20.34 -5.68
N GLU A 158 20.20 -20.64 -5.59
CA GLU A 158 19.67 -22.01 -5.68
C GLU A 158 18.22 -21.99 -6.22
N PRO A 159 18.03 -21.91 -7.55
CA PRO A 159 16.72 -21.70 -8.15
C PRO A 159 15.73 -22.85 -7.89
N GLU A 160 16.23 -24.07 -7.68
CA GLU A 160 15.40 -25.24 -7.36
C GLU A 160 14.71 -25.12 -6.00
N ALA A 161 15.28 -24.35 -5.06
CA ALA A 161 14.70 -24.13 -3.74
C ALA A 161 13.36 -23.34 -3.79
N LEU A 162 13.13 -22.54 -4.84
CA LEU A 162 11.89 -21.76 -5.02
C LEU A 162 10.63 -22.63 -5.16
N ASN A 163 10.81 -23.86 -5.64
CA ASN A 163 9.72 -24.81 -5.86
C ASN A 163 9.43 -25.68 -4.63
N LYS A 164 10.31 -25.66 -3.62
CA LYS A 164 10.12 -26.41 -2.38
C LYS A 164 8.97 -25.79 -1.57
N PRO A 165 8.12 -26.61 -0.94
CA PRO A 165 7.02 -26.10 -0.12
C PRO A 165 7.57 -25.41 1.13
N VAL A 166 6.97 -24.28 1.49
CA VAL A 166 7.31 -23.59 2.74
C VAL A 166 6.67 -24.34 3.90
N ARG A 167 7.44 -24.59 4.96
CA ARG A 167 6.92 -25.19 6.19
C ARG A 167 5.94 -24.22 6.85
N ILE A 168 4.73 -24.70 7.18
CA ILE A 168 3.69 -23.86 7.80
C ILE A 168 4.17 -23.28 9.14
N GLY A 169 4.93 -24.05 9.93
CA GLY A 169 5.53 -23.56 11.18
C GLY A 169 6.48 -22.37 10.98
N PHE A 170 7.18 -22.30 9.84
CA PHE A 170 8.03 -21.16 9.50
C PHE A 170 7.21 -19.90 9.20
N LEU A 171 6.09 -20.05 8.48
CA LEU A 171 5.14 -18.95 8.24
C LEU A 171 4.56 -18.43 9.56
N GLY A 172 4.14 -19.34 10.45
CA GLY A 172 3.64 -18.98 11.78
C GLY A 172 4.69 -18.24 12.61
N ALA A 173 5.93 -18.73 12.61
CA ALA A 173 7.02 -18.10 13.35
C ALA A 173 7.35 -16.68 12.84
N ILE A 174 7.46 -16.48 11.52
CA ILE A 174 7.73 -15.15 10.96
C ILE A 174 6.56 -14.19 11.22
N SER A 175 5.32 -14.64 11.02
CA SER A 175 4.15 -13.82 11.32
C SER A 175 4.09 -13.45 12.81
N GLY A 176 4.40 -14.40 13.70
CA GLY A 176 4.46 -14.17 15.14
C GLY A 176 5.51 -13.11 15.51
N VAL A 177 6.72 -13.19 14.93
CA VAL A 177 7.76 -12.17 15.12
C VAL A 177 7.31 -10.81 14.59
N ALA A 178 6.68 -10.75 13.41
CA ALA A 178 6.17 -9.50 12.85
C ALA A 178 5.12 -8.84 13.75
N VAL A 179 4.18 -9.63 14.28
CA VAL A 179 3.17 -9.15 15.24
C VAL A 179 3.83 -8.67 16.53
N LEU A 180 4.79 -9.41 17.07
CA LEU A 180 5.49 -9.04 18.30
C LEU A 180 6.29 -7.74 18.12
N VAL A 181 6.98 -7.57 16.99
CA VAL A 181 7.69 -6.33 16.65
C VAL A 181 6.71 -5.17 16.56
N PHE A 182 5.56 -5.35 15.90
CA PHE A 182 4.54 -4.31 15.81
C PHE A 182 3.95 -3.94 17.18
N LEU A 183 3.57 -4.93 17.99
CA LEU A 183 3.04 -4.66 19.33
C LEU A 183 4.09 -3.96 20.21
N SER A 184 5.36 -4.35 20.10
CA SER A 184 6.45 -3.67 20.80
C SER A 184 6.60 -2.22 20.35
N SER A 185 6.44 -1.92 19.06
CA SER A 185 6.53 -0.56 18.55
C SER A 185 5.38 0.32 19.06
N LEU A 186 4.17 -0.23 19.19
CA LEU A 186 3.03 0.48 19.80
C LEU A 186 3.27 0.86 21.27
N VAL A 187 4.06 0.07 22.01
CA VAL A 187 4.43 0.38 23.39
C VAL A 187 5.60 1.37 23.43
N ILE A 188 6.59 1.20 22.57
CA ILE A 188 7.79 2.02 22.53
C ILE A 188 7.48 3.44 22.05
N PHE A 189 6.72 3.63 20.97
CA PHE A 189 6.49 4.95 20.37
C PHE A 189 5.83 5.97 21.32
N PRO A 190 4.84 5.62 22.15
CA PRO A 190 4.30 6.52 23.18
C PRO A 190 5.28 6.82 24.32
N LEU A 191 6.17 5.87 24.64
CA LEU A 191 7.15 5.99 25.72
C LEU A 191 8.42 6.74 25.29
N LEU A 192 8.71 6.81 23.98
CA LEU A 192 9.80 7.62 23.47
C LEU A 192 9.52 9.08 23.85
N PRO A 193 10.45 9.75 24.58
CA PRO A 193 10.25 11.12 24.99
C PRO A 193 10.02 11.96 23.74
N ARG A 194 8.82 12.57 23.65
CA ARG A 194 8.48 13.57 22.64
C ARG A 194 9.21 14.87 22.94
N SER A 195 10.52 14.81 23.16
CA SER A 195 11.34 15.96 23.47
C SER A 195 11.42 16.84 22.23
N ASN A 196 10.66 17.94 22.26
CA ASN A 196 10.80 19.12 21.41
C ASN A 196 10.02 19.21 20.08
N TRP A 197 8.94 18.46 19.89
CA TRP A 197 8.00 18.79 18.78
C TRP A 197 7.05 19.96 19.09
N ARG A 198 6.98 20.39 20.35
CA ARG A 198 6.03 21.40 20.85
C ARG A 198 6.42 22.87 20.54
N ASN A 199 7.54 23.12 19.86
CA ASN A 199 8.01 24.47 19.52
C ASN A 199 7.71 24.93 18.08
N GLN A 200 6.88 24.20 17.33
CA GLN A 200 6.32 24.73 16.07
C GLN A 200 4.82 24.95 16.25
N SER A 201 4.49 26.20 16.59
CA SER A 201 3.22 26.89 16.36
C SER A 201 2.01 25.98 16.06
N MET A 202 1.25 25.68 17.12
CA MET A 202 -0.19 25.43 17.03
C MET A 202 -0.84 26.61 16.28
N ARG A 203 -0.91 26.54 14.95
CA ARG A 203 -2.00 27.16 14.21
C ARG A 203 -3.15 26.16 14.28
N GLU A 204 -4.00 26.43 15.26
CA GLU A 204 -5.36 25.96 15.49
C GLU A 204 -5.98 25.17 14.33
N THR A 205 -6.10 23.85 14.53
CA THR A 205 -7.07 23.01 13.83
C THR A 205 -8.08 22.50 14.87
N GLY A 206 -9.13 23.28 15.08
CA GLY A 206 -10.26 22.90 15.91
C GLY A 206 -11.22 24.07 16.08
N TYR A 207 -12.42 23.95 15.52
CA TYR A 207 -13.53 24.87 15.75
C TYR A 207 -13.75 25.05 17.27
N THR A 208 -13.53 26.26 17.77
CA THR A 208 -14.22 26.76 18.96
C THR A 208 -14.77 28.13 18.60
N GLU A 209 -16.08 28.19 18.37
CA GLU A 209 -16.82 29.43 18.57
C GLU A 209 -16.56 29.93 19.99
N THR A 210 -16.09 31.17 20.11
CA THR A 210 -16.43 31.99 21.27
C THR A 210 -16.80 33.37 20.76
N VAL A 211 -18.09 33.54 20.48
CA VAL A 211 -18.73 34.86 20.52
C VAL A 211 -18.92 35.22 21.99
N SER A 212 -18.29 36.29 22.48
CA SER A 212 -18.98 37.41 23.14
C SER A 212 -18.04 38.42 23.80
N PHE A 213 -18.18 39.65 23.33
CA PHE A 213 -18.26 40.96 24.00
C PHE A 213 -17.39 41.28 25.22
N ARG A 214 -16.48 42.24 25.01
CA ARG A 214 -16.40 43.45 25.84
C ARG A 214 -15.87 44.65 25.07
#